data_AF-A0A8T0Y1M3-F1
#
_entry.id   AF-A0A8T0Y1M3-F1
#
_cell.length_a   1.000
_cell.length_b   1.000
_cell.length_c   1.000
_cell.angle_alpha   90.00
_cell.angle_beta   90.00
_cell.angle_gamma   90.00
#
_symmetry.space_group_name_H-M   'P 1'
#
loop_
_entity.id
_entity.type
_entity.pdbx_description
1 polymer ?
#
loop_
_entity_poly.entity_id
_entity_poly.type
_entity_poly.pdbx_seq_one_letter_code
_entity_poly.pdbx_strand_id
1 'polypeptide(L)'
;MTYGFTRPTEPSNQAQRQALLNDSSATELLDVFADQHAAPDYSQSLAELKADLHTAQSENAVLTRPLDTPAIEDADLGTRLNVAKNQVTVLEADAKHSANHVVSQRKVIALSEGMLAKAVEIEKSKVDSALAQARLHNQQVQDRIAEIKTLHQTIADKDAACVTLQDVAAKHFEQLQTSARLLNSTNDPALRHAQAVMKNQRAVILRQKRIIQHQGFLRLDDPRMTAAAGAGLDVHGLNPADLKLNAWLCHLLEFVSLR
;
A
#
# COMPACT_ATOMS: atom_id res chain seq x y z
N MET A 1 92.26 47.96 -8.33
CA MET A 1 93.67 48.06 -8.77
C MET A 1 93.78 49.23 -9.74
N THR A 2 94.61 50.21 -9.40
CA THR A 2 94.83 51.43 -10.19
C THR A 2 95.86 51.15 -11.28
N TYR A 3 95.44 51.24 -12.55
CA TYR A 3 96.34 51.17 -13.70
C TYR A 3 97.13 52.48 -13.81
N GLY A 4 98.43 52.44 -13.50
CA GLY A 4 99.32 53.59 -13.67
C GLY A 4 99.83 53.68 -15.10
N PHE A 5 99.28 54.59 -15.90
CA PHE A 5 99.93 55.05 -17.13
C PHE A 5 101.10 55.95 -16.74
N THR A 6 102.33 55.46 -16.90
CA THR A 6 103.54 56.27 -16.71
C THR A 6 103.68 57.27 -17.84
N ARG A 7 103.70 58.56 -17.48
CA ARG A 7 104.01 59.71 -18.35
C ARG A 7 105.44 59.55 -18.91
N PRO A 8 105.74 59.91 -20.17
CA PRO A 8 107.12 59.92 -20.64
C PRO A 8 107.94 60.94 -19.84
N THR A 9 109.08 60.51 -19.30
CA THR A 9 109.98 61.31 -18.47
C THR A 9 110.66 62.38 -19.33
N GLU A 10 110.58 63.66 -18.94
CA GLU A 10 111.29 64.75 -19.62
C GLU A 10 112.82 64.62 -19.43
N PRO A 11 113.64 64.92 -20.46
CA PRO A 11 115.09 64.78 -20.38
C PRO A 11 115.71 65.73 -19.34
N SER A 12 116.44 65.14 -18.39
CA SER A 12 116.83 65.74 -17.12
C SER A 12 118.14 66.54 -17.14
N ASN A 13 118.89 66.59 -18.24
CA ASN A 13 120.15 67.36 -18.29
C ASN A 13 120.42 67.97 -19.68
N GLN A 14 121.12 69.12 -19.70
CA GLN A 14 121.38 69.94 -20.88
C GLN A 14 122.14 69.19 -21.99
N ALA A 15 123.04 68.26 -21.63
CA ALA A 15 123.73 67.40 -22.60
C ALA A 15 122.76 66.52 -23.40
N GLN A 16 121.68 66.05 -22.77
CA GLN A 16 120.68 65.17 -23.39
C GLN A 16 119.77 65.95 -24.35
N ARG A 17 119.47 67.22 -24.03
CA ARG A 17 118.77 68.13 -24.95
C ARG A 17 119.63 68.52 -26.15
N GLN A 18 120.95 68.60 -25.97
CA GLN A 18 121.87 68.93 -27.06
C GLN A 18 122.07 67.78 -28.05
N ALA A 19 122.07 66.52 -27.58
CA ALA A 19 122.13 65.34 -28.44
C ALA A 19 120.86 65.20 -29.32
N LEU A 20 119.68 65.45 -28.73
CA LEU A 20 118.39 65.46 -29.44
C LEU A 20 118.28 66.50 -30.58
N LEU A 21 119.10 67.56 -30.55
CA LEU A 21 119.09 68.62 -31.55
C LEU A 21 120.13 68.42 -32.67
N ASN A 22 121.11 67.55 -32.47
CA ASN A 22 122.21 67.34 -33.42
C ASN A 22 122.06 66.10 -34.30
N ASP A 23 121.22 65.13 -33.91
CA ASP A 23 121.09 63.87 -34.65
C ASP A 23 119.98 63.96 -35.71
N SER A 24 120.37 63.65 -36.96
CA SER A 24 119.52 63.81 -38.16
C SER A 24 118.94 62.49 -38.68
N SER A 25 118.98 61.41 -37.90
CA SER A 25 118.46 60.09 -38.30
C SER A 25 117.62 59.40 -37.22
N ALA A 26 116.47 58.86 -37.64
CA ALA A 26 115.53 58.13 -36.78
C ALA A 26 116.10 56.84 -36.16
N THR A 27 117.18 56.29 -36.72
CA THR A 27 117.84 55.09 -36.18
C THR A 27 118.66 55.34 -34.91
N GLU A 28 119.20 56.54 -34.72
CA GLU A 28 120.00 56.89 -33.53
C GLU A 28 119.10 57.29 -32.35
N LEU A 29 117.92 57.87 -32.62
CA LEU A 29 116.89 58.07 -31.60
C LEU A 29 116.39 56.76 -31.00
N LEU A 30 116.30 55.68 -31.79
CA LEU A 30 115.84 54.38 -31.30
C LEU A 30 116.83 53.72 -30.33
N ASP A 31 118.13 53.96 -30.48
CA ASP A 31 119.17 53.41 -29.60
C ASP A 31 119.14 54.06 -28.20
N VAL A 32 118.86 55.36 -28.14
CA VAL A 32 118.68 56.11 -26.87
C VAL A 32 117.44 55.64 -26.09
N PHE A 33 116.39 55.16 -26.79
CA PHE A 33 115.19 54.61 -26.16
C PHE A 33 115.31 53.11 -25.84
N ALA A 34 116.20 52.37 -26.51
CA ALA A 34 116.37 50.93 -26.32
C ALA A 34 116.97 50.58 -24.94
N ASP A 35 117.91 51.39 -24.44
CA ASP A 35 118.55 51.15 -23.13
C ASP A 35 117.64 51.43 -21.90
N GLN A 36 116.44 52.01 -22.10
CA GLN A 36 115.54 52.40 -21.00
C GLN A 36 114.34 51.46 -20.79
N HIS A 37 114.21 50.38 -21.57
CA HIS A 37 113.08 49.46 -21.48
C HIS A 37 113.52 48.01 -21.26
N ALA A 38 114.03 47.71 -20.06
CA ALA A 38 113.91 46.37 -19.52
C ALA A 38 112.42 46.12 -19.18
N ALA A 39 111.77 45.21 -19.90
CA ALA A 39 110.38 44.83 -19.61
C ALA A 39 110.27 44.37 -18.15
N PRO A 40 109.33 44.90 -17.35
CA PRO A 40 109.14 44.43 -15.98
C PRO A 40 108.73 42.95 -16.00
N ASP A 41 109.35 42.13 -15.15
CA ASP A 41 109.03 40.71 -15.03
C ASP A 41 107.73 40.52 -14.22
N TYR A 42 106.60 40.52 -14.93
CA TYR A 42 105.25 40.34 -14.36
C TYR A 42 104.89 38.87 -14.07
N SER A 43 105.80 37.92 -14.29
CA SER A 43 105.52 36.48 -14.20
C SER A 43 105.00 36.06 -12.82
N GLN A 44 105.52 36.65 -11.74
CA GLN A 44 105.11 36.35 -10.38
C GLN A 44 103.69 36.88 -10.06
N SER A 45 103.38 38.13 -10.38
CA SER A 45 102.03 38.69 -10.18
C SER A 45 100.97 37.99 -11.05
N LEU A 46 101.36 37.52 -12.24
CA LEU A 46 100.48 36.74 -13.12
C LEU A 46 100.26 35.32 -12.57
N ALA A 47 101.27 34.71 -11.95
CA ALA A 47 101.15 33.43 -11.26
C ALA A 47 100.26 33.51 -10.00
N GLU A 48 100.42 34.57 -9.20
CA GLU A 48 99.56 34.84 -8.03
C GLU A 48 98.10 35.07 -8.43
N LEU A 49 97.85 35.94 -9.42
CA LEU A 49 96.49 36.17 -9.92
C LEU A 49 95.82 34.90 -10.44
N LYS A 50 96.60 34.00 -11.06
CA LYS A 50 96.11 32.70 -11.53
C LYS A 50 95.79 31.74 -10.38
N ALA A 51 96.59 31.75 -9.31
CA ALA A 51 96.33 30.99 -8.10
C ALA A 51 95.07 31.51 -7.37
N ASP A 52 94.90 32.83 -7.27
CA ASP A 52 93.73 33.47 -6.69
C ASP A 52 92.46 33.16 -7.50
N LEU A 53 92.55 33.20 -8.83
CA LEU A 53 91.43 32.83 -9.71
C LEU A 53 91.01 31.36 -9.49
N HIS A 54 91.97 30.44 -9.38
CA HIS A 54 91.67 29.04 -9.10
C HIS A 54 91.06 28.84 -7.71
N THR A 55 91.53 29.59 -6.72
CA THR A 55 90.99 29.55 -5.34
C THR A 55 89.55 30.07 -5.32
N ALA A 56 89.29 31.23 -5.94
CA ALA A 56 87.96 31.80 -6.07
C ALA A 56 87.01 30.88 -6.85
N GLN A 57 87.48 30.20 -7.90
CA GLN A 57 86.69 29.20 -8.62
C GLN A 57 86.33 27.99 -7.73
N SER A 58 87.27 27.50 -6.95
CA SER A 58 87.06 26.40 -6.00
C SER A 58 86.07 26.82 -4.90
N GLU A 59 86.25 27.98 -4.29
CA GLU A 59 85.34 28.52 -3.27
C GLU A 59 83.93 28.74 -3.82
N ASN A 60 83.82 29.25 -5.05
CA ASN A 60 82.53 29.44 -5.71
C ASN A 60 81.83 28.09 -5.98
N ALA A 61 82.57 27.06 -6.38
CA ALA A 61 82.04 25.70 -6.51
C ALA A 61 81.58 25.11 -5.16
N VAL A 62 82.31 25.38 -4.07
CA VAL A 62 81.93 24.98 -2.71
C VAL A 62 80.68 25.70 -2.23
N LEU A 63 80.51 26.98 -2.57
CA LEU A 63 79.34 27.78 -2.20
C LEU A 63 78.09 27.46 -3.05
N THR A 64 78.25 27.03 -4.30
CA THR A 64 77.12 26.71 -5.20
C THR A 64 76.59 25.29 -5.02
N ARG A 65 77.44 24.30 -4.73
CA ARG A 65 77.03 22.90 -4.56
C ARG A 65 75.89 22.68 -3.53
N PRO A 66 75.84 23.36 -2.37
CA PRO A 66 74.73 23.23 -1.44
C PRO A 66 73.40 23.80 -1.95
N LEU A 67 73.40 24.60 -3.03
CA LEU A 67 72.19 25.16 -3.65
C LEU A 67 71.49 24.16 -4.58
N ASP A 68 72.18 23.11 -5.03
CA ASP A 68 71.61 22.10 -5.92
C ASP A 68 70.50 21.30 -5.22
N THR A 69 70.68 20.93 -3.94
CA THR A 69 69.69 20.16 -3.18
C THR A 69 68.39 20.95 -2.94
N PRO A 70 68.42 22.20 -2.42
CA PRO A 70 67.23 23.03 -2.30
C PRO A 70 66.53 23.29 -3.64
N ALA A 71 67.27 23.43 -4.74
CA ALA A 71 66.68 23.63 -6.07
C ALA A 71 65.89 22.40 -6.55
N ILE A 72 66.39 21.18 -6.27
CA ILE A 72 65.67 19.94 -6.57
C ILE A 72 64.43 19.81 -5.66
N GLU A 73 64.56 20.12 -4.37
CA GLU A 73 63.45 20.10 -3.42
C GLU A 73 62.35 21.10 -3.80
N ASP A 74 62.70 22.31 -4.23
CA ASP A 74 61.75 23.32 -4.68
C ASP A 74 60.99 22.85 -5.95
N ALA A 75 61.69 22.22 -6.88
CA ALA A 75 61.06 21.61 -8.06
C ALA A 75 60.10 20.48 -7.68
N ASP A 76 60.50 19.57 -6.77
CA ASP A 76 59.63 18.50 -6.25
C ASP A 76 58.39 19.07 -5.56
N LEU A 77 58.57 20.02 -4.64
CA LEU A 77 57.48 20.71 -3.96
C LEU A 77 56.54 21.40 -4.94
N GLY A 78 57.06 22.03 -5.99
CA GLY A 78 56.27 22.61 -7.07
C GLY A 78 55.39 21.58 -7.79
N THR A 79 55.94 20.41 -8.12
CA THR A 79 55.14 19.33 -8.74
C THR A 79 54.07 18.80 -7.79
N ARG A 80 54.41 18.58 -6.51
CA ARG A 80 53.47 18.09 -5.48
C ARG A 80 52.36 19.09 -5.21
N LEU A 81 52.67 20.39 -5.19
CA LEU A 81 51.68 21.46 -5.04
C LEU A 81 50.68 21.46 -6.21
N ASN A 82 51.17 21.31 -7.45
CA ASN A 82 50.31 21.23 -8.62
C ASN A 82 49.40 19.99 -8.58
N VAL A 83 49.93 18.83 -8.17
CA VAL A 83 49.13 17.61 -7.97
C VAL A 83 48.06 17.81 -6.90
N ALA A 84 48.43 18.36 -5.73
CA ALA A 84 47.49 18.63 -4.64
C ALA A 84 46.39 19.62 -5.07
N LYS A 85 46.75 20.67 -5.81
CA LYS A 85 45.80 21.64 -6.36
C LYS A 85 44.77 20.97 -7.27
N ASN A 86 45.22 20.09 -8.18
CA ASN A 86 44.32 19.35 -9.06
C ASN A 86 43.40 18.40 -8.27
N GLN A 87 43.93 17.70 -7.25
CA GLN A 87 43.13 16.84 -6.38
C GLN A 87 42.03 17.61 -5.65
N VAL A 88 42.33 18.81 -5.13
CA VAL A 88 41.33 19.68 -4.48
C VAL A 88 40.20 20.01 -5.47
N THR A 89 40.52 20.39 -6.71
CA THR A 89 39.48 20.72 -7.70
C THR A 89 38.58 19.52 -8.06
N VAL A 90 39.14 18.31 -8.11
CA VAL A 90 38.37 17.07 -8.33
C VAL A 90 37.46 16.79 -7.13
N LEU A 91 38.00 16.87 -5.91
CA LEU A 91 37.22 16.65 -4.69
C LEU A 91 36.09 17.68 -4.52
N GLU A 92 36.31 18.93 -4.91
CA GLU A 92 35.26 19.97 -4.93
C GLU A 92 34.14 19.63 -5.92
N ALA A 93 34.49 19.15 -7.12
CA ALA A 93 33.52 18.72 -8.13
C ALA A 93 32.71 17.51 -7.65
N ASP A 94 33.39 16.52 -7.06
CA ASP A 94 32.76 15.32 -6.51
C ASP A 94 31.85 15.65 -5.31
N ALA A 95 32.28 16.56 -4.43
CA ALA A 95 31.46 17.04 -3.32
C ALA A 95 30.18 17.72 -3.82
N LYS A 96 30.29 18.55 -4.87
CA LYS A 96 29.14 19.20 -5.50
C LYS A 96 28.20 18.19 -6.16
N HIS A 97 28.75 17.20 -6.86
CA HIS A 97 27.96 16.14 -7.48
C HIS A 97 27.22 15.31 -6.43
N SER A 98 27.92 14.90 -5.37
CA SER A 98 27.36 14.17 -4.23
C SER A 98 26.26 14.96 -3.53
N ALA A 99 26.46 16.26 -3.29
CA ALA A 99 25.44 17.14 -2.71
C ALA A 99 24.15 17.18 -3.56
N ASN A 100 24.28 17.26 -4.88
CA ASN A 100 23.13 17.22 -5.80
C ASN A 100 22.41 15.87 -5.74
N HIS A 101 23.16 14.76 -5.67
CA HIS A 101 22.59 13.43 -5.56
C HIS A 101 21.78 13.26 -4.26
N VAL A 102 22.33 13.72 -3.13
CA VAL A 102 21.61 13.72 -1.84
C VAL A 102 20.32 14.54 -1.91
N VAL A 103 20.34 15.70 -2.55
CA VAL A 103 19.12 16.52 -2.75
C VAL A 103 18.09 15.77 -3.61
N SER A 104 18.50 15.10 -4.68
CA SER A 104 17.62 14.28 -5.51
C SER A 104 16.99 13.13 -4.73
N GLN A 105 17.80 12.38 -3.98
CA GLN A 105 17.33 11.27 -3.14
C GLN A 105 16.32 11.74 -2.10
N ARG A 106 16.56 12.88 -1.43
CA ARG A 106 15.60 13.47 -0.48
C ARG A 106 14.25 13.78 -1.12
N LYS A 107 14.23 14.27 -2.37
CA LYS A 107 12.98 14.50 -3.10
C LYS A 107 12.23 13.20 -3.38
N VAL A 108 12.94 12.15 -3.80
CA VAL A 108 12.34 10.83 -4.06
C VAL A 108 11.78 10.23 -2.76
N ILE A 109 12.51 10.35 -1.65
CA ILE A 109 12.04 9.89 -0.33
C ILE A 109 10.75 10.61 0.05
N ALA A 110 10.72 11.95 -0.01
CA ALA A 110 9.52 12.72 0.33
C ALA A 110 8.31 12.38 -0.55
N LEU A 111 8.51 12.13 -1.85
CA LEU A 111 7.45 11.67 -2.74
C LEU A 111 6.94 10.28 -2.34
N SER A 112 7.85 9.34 -2.04
CA SER A 112 7.50 7.98 -1.64
C SER A 112 6.77 7.92 -0.29
N GLU A 113 7.17 8.73 0.68
CA GLU A 113 6.51 8.86 1.98
C GLU A 113 5.09 9.40 1.82
N GLY A 114 4.90 10.41 0.94
CA GLY A 114 3.58 10.95 0.63
C GLY A 114 2.66 9.93 -0.06
N MET A 115 3.20 9.09 -0.95
CA MET A 115 2.44 8.01 -1.58
C MET A 115 2.07 6.92 -0.56
N LEU A 116 3.00 6.54 0.30
CA LEU A 116 2.78 5.55 1.36
C LEU A 116 1.71 6.02 2.34
N ALA A 117 1.75 7.28 2.78
CA ALA A 117 0.75 7.85 3.68
C ALA A 117 -0.66 7.77 3.09
N LYS A 118 -0.82 8.09 1.79
CA LYS A 118 -2.11 7.96 1.09
C LYS A 118 -2.58 6.51 0.99
N ALA A 119 -1.67 5.58 0.66
CA ALA A 119 -1.99 4.17 0.58
C ALA A 119 -2.44 3.61 1.94
N VAL A 120 -1.75 3.99 3.01
CA VAL A 120 -2.11 3.60 4.39
C VAL A 120 -3.50 4.11 4.76
N GLU A 121 -3.85 5.36 4.44
CA GLU A 121 -5.18 5.90 4.74
C GLU A 121 -6.29 5.20 3.96
N ILE A 122 -6.05 4.87 2.68
CA ILE A 122 -6.99 4.08 1.87
C ILE A 122 -7.21 2.71 2.49
N GLU A 123 -6.16 1.97 2.81
CA GLU A 123 -6.30 0.63 3.39
C GLU A 123 -6.94 0.67 4.77
N LYS A 124 -6.61 1.66 5.60
CA LYS A 124 -7.28 1.88 6.89
C LYS A 124 -8.79 2.05 6.72
N SER A 125 -9.22 2.89 5.78
CA SER A 125 -10.65 3.11 5.51
C SER A 125 -11.39 1.84 5.06
N LYS A 126 -10.72 0.97 4.28
CA LYS A 126 -11.28 -0.33 3.86
C LYS A 126 -11.41 -1.28 5.04
N VAL A 127 -10.39 -1.35 5.89
CA VAL A 127 -10.40 -2.19 7.11
C VAL A 127 -11.51 -1.73 8.05
N ASP A 128 -11.66 -0.43 8.27
CA ASP A 128 -12.72 0.11 9.13
C ASP A 128 -14.12 -0.21 8.59
N SER A 129 -14.33 -0.08 7.27
CA SER A 129 -15.58 -0.45 6.62
C SER A 129 -15.88 -1.95 6.73
N ALA A 130 -14.89 -2.81 6.46
CA ALA A 130 -15.03 -4.26 6.58
C ALA A 130 -15.32 -4.68 8.03
N LEU A 131 -14.68 -4.03 9.01
CA LEU A 131 -14.92 -4.28 10.43
C LEU A 131 -16.33 -3.87 10.86
N ALA A 132 -16.83 -2.73 10.37
CA ALA A 132 -18.21 -2.30 10.62
C ALA A 132 -19.22 -3.29 10.03
N GLN A 133 -18.98 -3.76 8.81
CA GLN A 133 -19.83 -4.76 8.16
C GLN A 133 -19.81 -6.11 8.90
N ALA A 134 -18.63 -6.57 9.35
CA ALA A 134 -18.51 -7.79 10.12
C ALA A 134 -19.27 -7.72 11.45
N ARG A 135 -19.23 -6.56 12.13
CA ARG A 135 -20.01 -6.33 13.36
C ARG A 135 -21.52 -6.39 13.10
N LEU A 136 -21.99 -5.77 12.02
CA LEU A 136 -23.41 -5.83 11.63
C LEU A 136 -23.86 -7.26 11.34
N HIS A 137 -23.10 -8.01 10.54
CA HIS A 137 -23.42 -9.41 10.25
C HIS A 137 -23.41 -10.28 11.51
N ASN A 138 -22.44 -10.08 12.41
CA ASN A 138 -22.41 -10.81 13.67
C ASN A 138 -23.65 -10.52 14.52
N GLN A 139 -24.10 -9.26 14.58
CA GLN A 139 -25.34 -8.92 15.28
C GLN A 139 -26.56 -9.63 14.66
N GLN A 140 -26.68 -9.61 13.33
CA GLN A 140 -27.76 -10.32 12.63
C GLN A 140 -27.76 -11.83 12.92
N VAL A 141 -26.57 -12.45 13.00
CA VAL A 141 -26.46 -13.87 13.37
C VAL A 141 -26.95 -14.10 14.80
N GLN A 142 -26.60 -13.23 15.75
CA GLN A 142 -27.10 -13.35 17.13
C GLN A 142 -28.62 -13.21 17.22
N ASP A 143 -29.20 -12.24 16.49
CA ASP A 143 -30.66 -12.05 16.45
C ASP A 143 -31.36 -13.28 15.88
N ARG A 144 -30.81 -13.89 14.81
CA ARG A 144 -31.35 -15.13 14.23
C ARG A 144 -31.20 -16.33 15.15
N ILE A 145 -30.10 -16.43 15.91
CA ILE A 145 -29.94 -17.48 16.92
C ILE A 145 -31.03 -17.36 18.00
N ALA A 146 -31.35 -16.14 18.43
CA ALA A 146 -32.43 -15.90 19.39
C ALA A 146 -33.81 -16.28 18.83
N GLU A 147 -34.08 -15.94 17.56
CA GLU A 147 -35.31 -16.33 16.86
C GLU A 147 -35.43 -17.85 16.73
N ILE A 148 -34.37 -18.53 16.30
CA ILE A 148 -34.32 -20.01 16.19
C ILE A 148 -34.61 -20.66 17.55
N LYS A 149 -34.08 -20.11 18.65
CA LYS A 149 -34.38 -20.62 19.99
C LYS A 149 -35.86 -20.51 20.35
N THR A 150 -36.48 -19.38 19.99
CA THR A 150 -37.91 -19.13 20.24
C THR A 150 -38.80 -20.06 19.39
N LEU A 151 -38.43 -20.26 18.13
CA LEU A 151 -39.13 -21.17 17.23
C LEU A 151 -39.02 -22.63 17.71
N HIS A 152 -37.84 -23.07 18.15
CA HIS A 152 -37.68 -24.41 18.72
C HIS A 152 -38.60 -24.63 19.93
N GLN A 153 -38.70 -23.64 20.84
CA GLN A 153 -39.62 -23.74 21.97
C GLN A 153 -41.07 -23.85 21.50
N THR A 154 -41.47 -23.02 20.54
CA THR A 154 -42.83 -23.04 19.98
C THR A 154 -43.17 -24.39 19.34
N ILE A 155 -42.20 -25.02 18.66
CA ILE A 155 -42.38 -26.35 18.07
C ILE A 155 -42.56 -27.39 19.18
N ALA A 156 -41.71 -27.37 20.21
CA ALA A 156 -41.83 -28.29 21.34
C ALA A 156 -43.19 -28.18 22.05
N ASP A 157 -43.68 -26.95 22.25
CA ASP A 157 -44.99 -26.69 22.87
C ASP A 157 -46.14 -27.23 22.00
N LYS A 158 -46.06 -27.04 20.67
CA LYS A 158 -47.05 -27.55 19.72
C LYS A 158 -47.03 -29.07 19.64
N ASP A 159 -45.85 -29.69 19.67
CA ASP A 159 -45.71 -31.15 19.67
C ASP A 159 -46.36 -31.76 20.92
N ALA A 160 -46.15 -31.14 22.09
CA ALA A 160 -46.82 -31.55 23.33
C ALA A 160 -48.35 -31.43 23.24
N ALA A 161 -48.86 -30.36 22.61
CA ALA A 161 -50.29 -30.19 22.37
C ALA A 161 -50.85 -31.24 21.40
N CYS A 162 -50.12 -31.56 20.33
CA CYS A 162 -50.51 -32.60 19.38
C CYS A 162 -50.60 -33.98 20.03
N VAL A 163 -49.63 -34.35 20.89
CA VAL A 163 -49.68 -35.61 21.65
C VAL A 163 -50.92 -35.66 22.55
N THR A 164 -51.26 -34.56 23.22
CA THR A 164 -52.46 -34.47 24.06
C THR A 164 -53.74 -34.64 23.25
N LEU A 165 -53.84 -33.97 22.09
CA LEU A 165 -54.99 -34.10 21.20
C LEU A 165 -55.13 -35.51 20.63
N GLN A 166 -54.02 -36.19 20.32
CA GLN A 166 -54.02 -37.58 19.88
C GLN A 166 -54.58 -38.51 20.96
N ASP A 167 -54.17 -38.34 22.21
CA ASP A 167 -54.70 -39.12 23.35
C ASP A 167 -56.21 -38.88 23.55
N VAL A 168 -56.66 -37.61 23.50
CA VAL A 168 -58.09 -37.26 23.60
C VAL A 168 -58.89 -37.86 22.45
N ALA A 169 -58.39 -37.77 21.21
CA ALA A 169 -59.04 -38.33 20.03
C ALA A 169 -59.14 -39.87 20.12
N ALA A 170 -58.09 -40.54 20.59
CA ALA A 170 -58.08 -41.99 20.82
C ALA A 170 -59.17 -42.39 21.84
N LYS A 171 -59.24 -41.69 22.99
CA LYS A 171 -60.27 -41.93 24.02
C LYS A 171 -61.69 -41.73 23.47
N HIS A 172 -61.93 -40.65 22.73
CA HIS A 172 -63.23 -40.42 22.10
C HIS A 172 -63.61 -41.49 21.09
N PHE A 173 -62.64 -41.97 20.31
CA PHE A 173 -62.86 -43.04 19.35
C PHE A 173 -63.23 -44.36 20.05
N GLU A 174 -62.54 -44.71 21.14
CA GLU A 174 -62.89 -45.87 21.97
C GLU A 174 -64.29 -45.77 22.60
N GLN A 175 -64.65 -44.58 23.10
CA GLN A 175 -66.01 -44.32 23.63
C GLN A 175 -67.08 -44.49 22.56
N LEU A 176 -66.83 -44.00 21.33
CA LEU A 176 -67.72 -44.15 20.20
C LEU A 176 -67.87 -45.63 19.79
N GLN A 177 -66.76 -46.39 19.75
CA GLN A 177 -66.82 -47.82 19.48
C GLN A 177 -67.62 -48.57 20.54
N THR A 178 -67.41 -48.25 21.82
CA THR A 178 -68.12 -48.87 22.95
C THR A 178 -69.62 -48.58 22.88
N SER A 179 -69.99 -47.32 22.65
CA SER A 179 -71.38 -46.90 22.48
C SER A 179 -72.04 -47.60 21.28
N ALA A 180 -71.34 -47.72 20.15
CA ALA A 180 -71.83 -48.42 18.97
C ALA A 180 -72.03 -49.93 19.23
N ARG A 181 -71.11 -50.58 19.95
CA ARG A 181 -71.27 -51.98 20.37
C ARG A 181 -72.48 -52.15 21.27
N LEU A 182 -72.63 -51.32 22.30
CA LEU A 182 -73.78 -51.36 23.21
C LEU A 182 -75.10 -51.19 22.45
N LEU A 183 -75.21 -50.18 21.57
CA LEU A 183 -76.39 -49.97 20.74
C LEU A 183 -76.76 -51.22 19.92
N ASN A 184 -75.76 -51.92 19.37
CA ASN A 184 -75.97 -53.10 18.53
C ASN A 184 -76.17 -54.41 19.32
N SER A 185 -75.64 -54.51 20.55
CA SER A 185 -75.77 -55.69 21.40
C SER A 185 -76.95 -55.61 22.38
N THR A 186 -77.69 -54.51 22.37
CA THR A 186 -78.77 -54.28 23.33
C THR A 186 -79.99 -55.15 23.00
N ASN A 187 -80.37 -56.02 23.95
CA ASN A 187 -81.62 -56.78 23.90
C ASN A 187 -82.86 -55.98 24.36
N ASP A 188 -82.66 -54.74 24.83
CA ASP A 188 -83.72 -53.81 25.24
C ASP A 188 -84.75 -53.63 24.09
N PRO A 189 -86.02 -53.99 24.31
CA PRO A 189 -87.07 -53.87 23.31
C PRO A 189 -87.33 -52.42 22.86
N ALA A 190 -87.23 -51.44 23.77
CA ALA A 190 -87.45 -50.03 23.47
C ALA A 190 -86.32 -49.46 22.60
N LEU A 191 -85.06 -49.82 22.90
CA LEU A 191 -83.92 -49.39 22.10
C LEU A 191 -83.93 -50.00 20.68
N ARG A 192 -84.28 -51.29 20.55
CA ARG A 192 -84.46 -51.95 19.25
C ARG A 192 -85.60 -51.35 18.44
N HIS A 193 -86.72 -51.04 19.10
CA HIS A 193 -87.84 -50.37 18.46
C HIS A 193 -87.44 -48.97 17.97
N ALA A 194 -86.79 -48.16 18.82
CA ALA A 194 -86.29 -46.85 18.43
C ALA A 194 -85.30 -46.93 17.25
N GLN A 195 -84.38 -47.90 17.25
CA GLN A 195 -83.45 -48.12 16.14
C GLN A 195 -84.18 -48.50 14.84
N ALA A 196 -85.19 -49.36 14.90
CA ALA A 196 -86.00 -49.74 13.76
C ALA A 196 -86.81 -48.55 13.21
N VAL A 197 -87.44 -47.76 14.09
CA VAL A 197 -88.14 -46.53 13.73
C VAL A 197 -87.21 -45.55 13.04
N MET A 198 -86.02 -45.30 13.61
CA MET A 198 -85.02 -44.41 12.99
C MET A 198 -84.57 -44.91 11.61
N LYS A 199 -84.32 -46.22 11.45
CA LYS A 199 -83.96 -46.82 10.14
C LYS A 199 -85.09 -46.64 9.12
N ASN A 200 -86.33 -46.89 9.52
CA ASN A 200 -87.50 -46.69 8.67
C ASN A 200 -87.68 -45.22 8.30
N GLN A 201 -87.57 -44.30 9.25
CA GLN A 201 -87.65 -42.86 9.03
C GLN A 201 -86.57 -42.39 8.04
N ARG A 202 -85.34 -42.89 8.17
CA ARG A 202 -84.25 -42.62 7.22
C ARG A 202 -84.58 -43.10 5.82
N ALA A 203 -85.12 -44.31 5.68
CA ALA A 203 -85.53 -44.83 4.37
C ALA A 203 -86.65 -43.98 3.75
N VAL A 204 -87.61 -43.51 4.56
CA VAL A 204 -88.67 -42.60 4.12
C VAL A 204 -88.09 -41.28 3.64
N ILE A 205 -87.21 -40.64 4.41
CA ILE A 205 -86.57 -39.36 4.05
C ILE A 205 -85.75 -39.51 2.75
N LEU A 206 -84.96 -40.58 2.62
CA LEU A 206 -84.18 -40.83 1.40
C LEU A 206 -85.08 -41.08 0.18
N ARG A 207 -86.20 -41.79 0.36
CA ARG A 207 -87.18 -42.01 -0.70
C ARG A 207 -87.88 -40.71 -1.10
N GLN A 208 -88.26 -39.88 -0.13
CA GLN A 208 -88.82 -38.55 -0.36
C GLN A 208 -87.83 -37.65 -1.11
N LYS A 209 -86.56 -37.62 -0.69
CA LYS A 209 -85.49 -36.91 -1.41
C LYS A 209 -85.39 -37.35 -2.87
N ARG A 210 -85.39 -38.66 -3.13
CA ARG A 210 -85.34 -39.21 -4.50
C ARG A 210 -86.57 -38.81 -5.33
N ILE A 211 -87.76 -38.85 -4.75
CA ILE A 211 -89.01 -38.43 -5.42
C ILE A 211 -88.95 -36.94 -5.78
N ILE A 212 -88.54 -36.10 -4.83
CA ILE A 212 -88.40 -34.65 -5.03
C ILE A 212 -87.36 -34.34 -6.12
N GLN A 213 -86.23 -35.06 -6.14
CA GLN A 213 -85.20 -34.94 -7.17
C GLN A 213 -85.70 -35.34 -8.57
N HIS A 214 -86.55 -36.39 -8.69
CA HIS A 214 -87.09 -36.82 -9.98
C HIS A 214 -88.34 -36.07 -10.45
N GLN A 215 -89.12 -35.48 -9.54
CA GLN A 215 -90.32 -34.69 -9.89
C GLN A 215 -89.99 -33.23 -10.25
N GLY A 216 -88.72 -32.83 -10.27
CA GLY A 216 -88.28 -31.52 -10.75
C GLY A 216 -88.57 -30.35 -9.80
N PHE A 217 -89.01 -30.59 -8.55
CA PHE A 217 -89.36 -29.53 -7.61
C PHE A 217 -88.15 -28.90 -6.90
N LEU A 218 -86.99 -29.56 -6.86
CA LEU A 218 -85.72 -29.00 -6.35
C LEU A 218 -84.53 -29.65 -7.10
N ARG A 219 -83.83 -28.89 -7.96
CA ARG A 219 -82.43 -29.20 -8.31
C ARG A 219 -81.58 -28.91 -7.07
N LEU A 220 -81.43 -29.92 -6.20
CA LEU A 220 -80.72 -29.77 -4.93
C LEU A 220 -79.19 -29.62 -5.10
N ASP A 221 -78.67 -29.82 -6.31
CA ASP A 221 -77.25 -29.68 -6.67
C ASP A 221 -77.05 -28.52 -7.67
N ASP A 222 -77.59 -27.33 -7.38
CA ASP A 222 -77.20 -26.10 -8.05
C ASP A 222 -76.28 -25.27 -7.13
N PRO A 223 -74.98 -25.14 -7.45
CA PRO A 223 -74.01 -24.37 -6.66
C PRO A 223 -74.42 -22.92 -6.37
N ARG A 224 -75.32 -22.33 -7.17
CA ARG A 224 -75.81 -20.97 -6.98
C ARG A 224 -76.83 -20.85 -5.85
N MET A 225 -77.54 -21.93 -5.50
CA MET A 225 -78.53 -21.97 -4.42
C MET A 225 -77.87 -22.04 -3.04
N THR A 226 -76.76 -22.78 -2.91
CA THR A 226 -75.95 -22.83 -1.67
C THR A 226 -75.33 -21.47 -1.35
N ALA A 227 -74.92 -20.72 -2.38
CA ALA A 227 -74.39 -19.36 -2.23
C ALA A 227 -75.47 -18.33 -1.81
N ALA A 228 -76.69 -18.43 -2.34
CA ALA A 228 -77.79 -17.51 -1.99
C ALA A 228 -78.31 -17.72 -0.55
N ALA A 229 -78.41 -18.97 -0.08
CA ALA A 229 -78.81 -19.29 1.29
C ALA A 229 -77.78 -18.85 2.33
N GLY A 230 -76.48 -18.94 2.02
CA GLY A 230 -75.41 -18.42 2.87
C GLY A 230 -75.36 -16.88 2.94
N ALA A 231 -75.88 -16.20 1.91
CA ALA A 231 -75.93 -14.74 1.82
C ALA A 231 -77.27 -14.13 2.29
N GLY A 232 -78.27 -14.94 2.66
CA GLY A 232 -79.56 -14.46 3.16
C GLY A 232 -80.46 -13.79 2.10
N LEU A 233 -80.25 -14.08 0.82
CA LEU A 233 -81.03 -13.49 -0.27
C LEU A 233 -82.31 -14.30 -0.54
N ASP A 234 -83.44 -13.59 -0.68
CA ASP A 234 -84.76 -14.19 -0.89
C ASP A 234 -84.90 -14.72 -2.32
N VAL A 235 -85.11 -16.04 -2.46
CA VAL A 235 -85.30 -16.69 -3.76
C VAL A 235 -86.79 -16.73 -4.05
N HIS A 236 -87.23 -15.95 -5.04
CA HIS A 236 -88.65 -15.80 -5.37
C HIS A 236 -89.32 -17.16 -5.65
N GLY A 237 -90.30 -17.52 -4.81
CA GLY A 237 -91.15 -18.69 -4.98
C GLY A 237 -91.03 -19.77 -3.89
N LEU A 238 -90.13 -19.61 -2.90
CA LEU A 238 -89.99 -20.58 -1.80
C LEU A 238 -90.08 -19.88 -0.43
N ASN A 239 -90.85 -20.46 0.48
CA ASN A 239 -91.03 -19.94 1.83
C ASN A 239 -89.70 -19.99 2.61
N PRO A 240 -89.25 -18.90 3.24
CA PRO A 240 -88.03 -18.87 4.05
C PRO A 240 -87.94 -19.95 5.14
N ALA A 241 -89.08 -20.42 5.65
CA ALA A 241 -89.13 -21.52 6.63
C ALA A 241 -88.71 -22.86 6.01
N ASP A 242 -89.09 -23.12 4.76
CA ASP A 242 -88.76 -24.35 4.05
C ASP A 242 -87.28 -24.38 3.66
N LEU A 243 -86.70 -23.22 3.32
CA LEU A 243 -85.27 -23.07 3.09
C LEU A 243 -84.43 -23.32 4.35
N LYS A 244 -84.89 -22.82 5.51
CA LYS A 244 -84.25 -23.10 6.81
C LYS A 244 -84.36 -24.57 7.19
N LEU A 245 -85.52 -25.18 7.00
CA LEU A 245 -85.71 -26.61 7.26
C LEU A 245 -84.80 -27.46 6.35
N ASN A 246 -84.67 -27.09 5.09
CA ASN A 246 -83.83 -27.79 4.13
C ASN A 246 -82.33 -27.62 4.45
N ALA A 247 -81.90 -26.41 4.80
CA ALA A 247 -80.53 -26.15 5.28
C ALA A 247 -80.21 -26.95 6.56
N TRP A 248 -81.15 -27.01 7.51
CA TRP A 248 -81.00 -27.78 8.74
C TRP A 248 -80.93 -29.29 8.47
N LEU A 249 -81.77 -29.82 7.58
CA LEU A 249 -81.75 -31.22 7.17
C LEU A 249 -80.45 -31.58 6.42
N CYS A 250 -79.95 -30.71 5.54
CA CYS A 250 -78.66 -30.92 4.89
C CYS A 250 -77.51 -30.98 5.90
N HIS A 251 -77.50 -30.08 6.88
CA HIS A 251 -76.45 -30.07 7.91
C HIS A 251 -76.50 -31.29 8.84
N LEU A 252 -77.71 -31.78 9.16
CA LEU A 252 -77.90 -33.01 9.94
C LEU A 252 -77.44 -34.26 9.19
N LEU A 253 -77.44 -34.23 7.85
CA LEU A 253 -77.04 -35.35 6.98
C LEU A 253 -75.55 -35.33 6.61
N GLU A 254 -74.91 -34.15 6.52
CA GLU A 254 -73.45 -34.03 6.33
C GLU A 254 -72.67 -34.56 7.55
N PHE A 255 -73.15 -34.32 8.77
CA PHE A 255 -72.57 -34.87 9.99
C PHE A 255 -72.56 -36.41 10.05
N VAL A 256 -73.39 -37.07 9.23
CA VAL A 256 -73.54 -38.53 9.19
C VAL A 256 -72.87 -39.16 7.95
N SER A 257 -72.40 -38.36 6.99
CA SER A 257 -71.80 -38.85 5.73
C SER A 257 -70.25 -38.92 5.74
N LEU A 258 -69.60 -38.66 6.88
CA LEU A 258 -68.15 -38.86 7.08
C LEU A 258 -67.80 -40.24 7.69
N ARG A 259 -68.61 -41.26 7.42
CA ARG A 259 -68.29 -42.67 7.70
C ARG A 259 -68.61 -43.56 6.50
#